data_AF-A0A060Z865-F1
#
_entry.id   AF-A0A060Z865-F1
#
_cell.length_a   1.000
_cell.length_b   1.000
_cell.length_c   1.000
_cell.angle_alpha   90.00
_cell.angle_beta   90.00
_cell.angle_gamma   90.00
#
_symmetry.space_group_name_H-M   'P 1'
#
loop_
_entity.id
_entity.type
_entity.pdbx_description
1 polymer ?
#
loop_
_entity_poly.entity_id
_entity_poly.type
_entity_poly.pdbx_seq_one_letter_code
_entity_poly.pdbx_strand_id
1 'polypeptide(L)'
;EGCSNAHIKGDYQRIGDVMLKHLQGLKPLTAHLQKHSEALVELEKACRGSRRLEVLVRDFELQKVCYIPLNVFILRPLHRLMHYKQILERLCKHYPPAHVDFRDCRAALADVSEVVSQLHGSMIKMENFQKLLELMKDLIGIDNLVTPGRVSSRRDRTPSQMRQYSLYSALL
;
A
#
# COMPACT_ATOMS: atom_id res chain seq x y z
N GLU A 1 -35.57 -6.84 -2.74
CA GLU A 1 -35.71 -7.08 -4.19
C GLU A 1 -34.36 -6.86 -4.83
N GLY A 2 -33.76 -7.91 -5.40
CA GLY A 2 -32.37 -7.87 -5.84
C GLY A 2 -32.13 -8.95 -6.89
N CYS A 3 -32.87 -8.90 -8.00
CA CYS A 3 -32.46 -9.63 -9.19
C CYS A 3 -31.21 -8.95 -9.74
N SER A 4 -30.05 -9.52 -9.43
CA SER A 4 -28.79 -9.11 -10.02
C SER A 4 -28.90 -9.36 -11.53
N ASN A 5 -28.88 -8.29 -12.32
CA ASN A 5 -28.91 -8.32 -13.79
C ASN A 5 -27.60 -8.86 -14.39
N ALA A 6 -26.96 -9.83 -13.72
CA ALA A 6 -25.72 -10.49 -14.13
C ALA A 6 -25.85 -11.27 -15.46
N HIS A 7 -27.05 -11.36 -16.03
CA HIS A 7 -27.34 -12.05 -17.28
C HIS A 7 -27.39 -11.14 -18.52
N ILE A 8 -27.20 -9.82 -18.41
CA ILE A 8 -27.08 -8.97 -19.59
C ILE A 8 -25.68 -9.18 -20.20
N LYS A 9 -25.54 -10.15 -21.11
CA LYS A 9 -24.40 -10.25 -22.05
C LYS A 9 -24.44 -9.05 -23.01
N GLY A 10 -23.97 -7.91 -22.54
CA GLY A 10 -23.63 -6.76 -23.36
C GLY A 10 -22.18 -6.35 -23.08
N ASP A 11 -21.66 -5.41 -23.87
CA ASP A 11 -20.29 -4.84 -23.81
C ASP A 11 -19.90 -4.20 -22.45
N TYR A 12 -20.73 -4.38 -21.41
CA TYR A 12 -20.58 -3.87 -20.06
C TYR A 12 -19.76 -4.78 -19.13
N GLN A 13 -19.37 -5.98 -19.55
CA GLN A 13 -18.51 -6.89 -18.76
C GLN A 13 -17.02 -6.63 -19.03
N ARG A 14 -16.59 -5.37 -18.87
CA ARG A 14 -15.20 -4.96 -19.06
C ARG A 14 -14.79 -3.92 -18.02
N ILE A 15 -13.56 -4.03 -17.53
CA ILE A 15 -12.97 -3.12 -16.53
C ILE A 15 -11.55 -2.72 -16.91
N GLY A 16 -10.93 -3.43 -17.85
CA GLY A 16 -9.57 -3.16 -18.31
C GLY A 16 -9.40 -1.75 -18.86
N ASP A 17 -10.36 -1.23 -19.61
CA ASP A 17 -10.35 0.13 -20.16
C ASP A 17 -10.33 1.20 -19.07
N VAL A 18 -11.17 1.04 -18.04
CA VAL A 18 -11.19 1.92 -16.86
C VAL A 18 -9.87 1.87 -16.12
N MET A 19 -9.36 0.66 -15.84
CA MET A 19 -8.09 0.48 -15.13
C MET A 19 -6.92 1.07 -15.91
N LEU A 20 -6.85 0.82 -17.22
CA LEU A 20 -5.82 1.34 -18.11
C LEU A 20 -5.78 2.86 -18.07
N LYS A 21 -6.93 3.52 -18.28
CA LYS A 21 -7.03 4.99 -18.25
C LYS A 21 -6.56 5.58 -16.91
N HIS A 22 -6.96 4.97 -15.79
CA HIS A 22 -6.55 5.45 -14.47
C HIS A 22 -5.05 5.25 -14.22
N LEU A 23 -4.49 4.11 -14.61
CA LEU A 23 -3.07 3.81 -14.44
C LEU A 23 -2.19 4.73 -15.30
N GLN A 24 -2.62 5.03 -16.52
CA GLN A 24 -1.95 6.01 -17.38
C GLN A 24 -1.94 7.41 -16.75
N GLY A 25 -3.05 7.83 -16.14
CA GLY A 25 -3.12 9.08 -15.37
C GLY A 25 -2.27 9.08 -14.09
N LEU A 26 -1.99 7.91 -13.52
CA LEU A 26 -1.16 7.74 -12.34
C LEU A 26 0.35 7.78 -12.67
N LYS A 27 0.78 7.36 -13.87
CA LYS A 27 2.21 7.29 -14.23
C LYS A 27 3.00 8.58 -13.94
N PRO A 28 2.53 9.80 -14.27
CA PRO A 28 3.23 11.05 -13.95
C PRO A 28 3.36 11.32 -12.43
N LEU A 29 2.47 10.74 -11.62
CA LEU A 29 2.48 10.90 -10.16
C LEU A 29 3.48 9.97 -9.46
N THR A 30 4.06 9.00 -10.18
CA THR A 30 4.99 8.00 -9.60
C THR A 30 6.16 8.64 -8.87
N ALA A 31 6.73 9.72 -9.41
CA ALA A 31 7.81 10.47 -8.74
C ALA A 31 7.40 11.06 -7.38
N HIS A 32 6.13 11.45 -7.21
CA HIS A 32 5.60 11.92 -5.92
C HIS A 32 5.39 10.76 -4.94
N LEU A 33 4.93 9.61 -5.44
CA LEU A 33 4.78 8.40 -4.63
C LEU A 33 6.13 7.87 -4.13
N GLN A 34 7.21 8.01 -4.91
CA GLN A 34 8.56 7.62 -4.47
C GLN A 34 9.02 8.40 -3.23
N LYS A 35 8.64 9.68 -3.11
CA LYS A 35 8.99 10.56 -1.98
C LYS A 35 8.23 10.23 -0.69
N HIS A 36 7.22 9.36 -0.73
CA HIS A 36 6.48 8.97 0.48
C HIS A 36 7.39 8.33 1.54
N SER A 37 8.45 7.62 1.12
CA SER A 37 9.41 7.05 2.07
C SER A 37 10.19 8.11 2.84
N GLU A 38 10.54 9.21 2.17
CA GLU A 38 11.23 10.34 2.81
C GLU A 38 10.28 11.11 3.72
N ALA A 39 9.06 11.40 3.23
CA ALA A 39 8.03 12.07 4.02
C ALA A 39 7.71 11.32 5.32
N LEU A 40 7.66 9.98 5.27
CA LEU A 40 7.43 9.16 6.45
C LEU A 40 8.55 9.28 7.49
N VAL A 41 9.81 9.28 7.03
CA VAL A 41 10.98 9.43 7.89
C VAL A 41 11.02 10.81 8.53
N GLU A 42 10.77 11.86 7.75
CA GLU A 42 10.76 13.23 8.25
C GLU A 42 9.60 13.50 9.22
N LEU A 43 8.41 12.91 8.97
CA LEU A 43 7.28 12.99 9.88
C LEU A 43 7.63 12.40 11.25
N GLU A 44 8.24 11.21 11.28
CA GLU A 44 8.65 10.56 12.52
C GLU A 44 9.72 11.37 13.26
N LYS A 45 10.73 11.89 12.54
CA LYS A 45 11.76 12.76 13.13
C LYS A 45 11.13 14.03 13.74
N ALA A 46 10.20 14.66 13.01
CA ALA A 46 9.51 15.85 13.48
C ALA A 46 8.66 15.57 14.72
N CYS A 47 8.00 14.42 14.79
CA CYS A 47 7.25 14.00 15.98
C CYS A 47 8.18 13.84 17.19
N ARG A 48 9.33 13.18 17.03
CA ARG A 48 10.33 13.04 18.11
C ARG A 48 10.93 14.37 18.55
N GLY A 49 11.12 15.30 17.63
CA GLY A 49 11.66 16.63 17.91
C GLY A 49 10.64 17.61 18.50
N SER A 50 9.35 17.30 18.46
CA SER A 50 8.29 18.23 18.90
C SER A 50 7.15 17.51 19.60
N ARG A 51 7.11 17.66 20.94
CA ARG A 51 6.02 17.12 21.78
C ARG A 51 4.63 17.60 21.35
N ARG A 52 4.52 18.83 20.83
CA ARG A 52 3.26 19.35 20.30
C ARG A 52 2.79 18.56 19.07
N LEU A 53 3.71 18.24 18.16
CA LEU A 53 3.39 17.47 16.96
C LEU A 53 3.10 16.00 17.30
N GLU A 54 3.88 15.41 18.21
CA GLU A 54 3.64 14.07 18.73
C GLU A 54 2.21 13.92 19.28
N VAL A 55 1.79 14.85 20.15
CA VAL A 55 0.43 14.86 20.72
C VAL A 55 -0.62 15.02 19.63
N LEU A 56 -0.40 15.92 18.66
CA LEU A 56 -1.34 16.12 17.55
C LEU A 56 -1.51 14.87 16.69
N VAL A 57 -0.41 14.17 16.35
CA VAL A 57 -0.47 12.92 15.60
C VAL A 57 -1.18 11.83 16.39
N ARG A 58 -0.88 11.69 17.67
CA ARG A 58 -1.55 10.72 18.55
C ARG A 58 -3.05 11.02 18.65
N ASP A 59 -3.43 12.27 18.86
CA ASP A 59 -4.83 12.66 19.00
C ASP A 59 -5.59 12.46 17.68
N PHE A 60 -4.92 12.65 16.53
CA PHE A 60 -5.46 12.28 15.22
C PHE A 60 -5.64 10.77 15.06
N GLU A 61 -4.66 9.95 15.44
CA GLU A 61 -4.75 8.47 15.42
C GLU A 61 -5.87 7.93 16.31
N LEU A 62 -6.29 8.65 17.35
CA LEU A 62 -7.40 8.28 18.22
C LEU A 62 -8.78 8.61 17.63
N GLN A 63 -8.85 9.37 16.55
CA GLN A 63 -10.13 9.69 15.91
C GLN A 63 -10.68 8.48 15.15
N LYS A 64 -12.01 8.33 15.14
CA LYS A 64 -12.69 7.22 14.42
C LYS A 64 -12.40 7.17 12.92
N VAL A 65 -12.01 8.31 12.33
CA VAL A 65 -11.61 8.40 10.92
C VAL A 65 -10.25 7.77 10.65
N CYS A 66 -9.39 7.68 11.67
CA CYS A 66 -8.07 7.09 11.61
C CYS A 66 -8.10 5.70 12.26
N TYR A 67 -8.53 4.70 11.49
CA TYR A 67 -8.69 3.33 11.99
C TYR A 67 -7.38 2.53 12.04
N ILE A 68 -6.26 3.15 11.66
CA ILE A 68 -4.91 2.58 11.71
C ILE A 68 -3.90 3.71 12.02
N PRO A 69 -2.70 3.38 12.53
CA PRO A 69 -1.65 4.37 12.75
C PRO A 69 -1.32 5.19 11.48
N LEU A 70 -0.97 6.47 11.65
CA LEU A 70 -0.76 7.41 10.55
C LEU A 70 0.43 6.97 9.68
N ASN A 71 1.50 6.46 10.28
CA ASN A 71 2.64 5.91 9.55
C ASN A 71 2.23 4.75 8.64
N VAL A 72 1.37 3.86 9.13
CA VAL A 72 0.79 2.74 8.38
C VAL A 72 -0.12 3.25 7.25
N PHE A 73 -0.86 4.33 7.49
CA PHE A 73 -1.76 4.91 6.50
C PHE A 73 -1.01 5.44 5.27
N ILE A 74 0.16 6.03 5.47
CA ILE A 74 1.02 6.57 4.40
C ILE A 74 1.56 5.46 3.46
N LEU A 75 1.64 4.20 3.92
CA LEU A 75 2.04 3.06 3.08
C LEU A 75 0.91 2.58 2.13
N ARG A 76 -0.36 2.82 2.48
CA ARG A 76 -1.50 2.26 1.76
C ARG A 76 -1.55 2.55 0.26
N PRO A 77 -1.19 3.76 -0.22
CA PRO A 77 -1.17 4.03 -1.66
C PRO A 77 -0.26 3.06 -2.44
N LEU A 78 0.92 2.72 -1.90
CA LEU A 78 1.86 1.80 -2.56
C LEU A 78 1.32 0.37 -2.54
N HIS A 79 0.77 -0.09 -1.41
CA HIS A 79 0.13 -1.41 -1.32
C HIS A 79 -1.08 -1.54 -2.25
N ARG A 80 -1.85 -0.45 -2.45
CA ARG A 80 -2.99 -0.46 -3.36
C ARG A 80 -2.58 -0.72 -4.81
N LEU A 81 -1.43 -0.20 -5.24
CA LEU A 81 -0.88 -0.46 -6.58
C LEU A 81 -0.45 -1.92 -6.74
N MET A 82 0.17 -2.51 -5.72
CA MET A 82 0.47 -3.95 -5.70
C MET A 82 -0.79 -4.78 -5.86
N HIS A 83 -1.86 -4.37 -5.18
CA HIS A 83 -3.13 -5.07 -5.22
C HIS A 83 -3.79 -4.99 -6.61
N TYR A 84 -3.76 -3.81 -7.25
CA TYR A 84 -4.23 -3.67 -8.64
C TYR A 84 -3.46 -4.56 -9.61
N LYS A 85 -2.14 -4.65 -9.45
CA LYS A 85 -1.31 -5.59 -10.23
C LYS A 85 -1.81 -7.03 -10.05
N GLN A 86 -1.98 -7.50 -8.81
CA GLN A 86 -2.44 -8.86 -8.53
C GLN A 86 -3.83 -9.15 -9.07
N ILE A 87 -4.77 -8.21 -8.97
CA ILE A 87 -6.11 -8.34 -9.58
C ILE A 87 -5.99 -8.48 -11.10
N LEU A 88 -5.21 -7.61 -11.75
CA LEU A 88 -5.02 -7.62 -13.20
C LEU A 88 -4.31 -8.90 -13.68
N GLU A 89 -3.34 -9.43 -12.92
CA GLU A 89 -2.72 -10.74 -13.17
C GLU A 89 -3.77 -11.87 -13.16
N ARG A 90 -4.66 -11.87 -12.15
CA ARG A 90 -5.74 -12.85 -12.03
C ARG A 90 -6.74 -12.75 -13.18
N LEU A 91 -7.13 -11.53 -13.57
CA LEU A 91 -8.02 -11.30 -14.71
C LEU A 91 -7.38 -11.77 -16.03
N CYS A 92 -6.12 -11.41 -16.28
CA CYS A 92 -5.39 -11.83 -17.48
C CYS A 92 -5.20 -13.35 -17.58
N LYS A 93 -5.09 -14.05 -16.44
CA LYS A 93 -5.03 -15.52 -16.40
C LYS A 93 -6.39 -16.16 -16.70
N HIS A 94 -7.49 -15.50 -16.35
CA HIS A 94 -8.84 -16.01 -16.55
C HIS A 94 -9.38 -15.72 -17.95
N TYR A 95 -9.04 -14.57 -18.52
CA TYR A 95 -9.53 -14.16 -19.84
C TYR A 95 -8.81 -14.88 -20.97
N PRO A 96 -9.54 -15.55 -21.89
CA PRO A 96 -8.94 -16.07 -23.11
C PRO A 96 -8.51 -14.90 -24.02
N PRO A 97 -7.55 -15.10 -24.95
CA PRO A 97 -7.07 -14.04 -25.83
C PRO A 97 -8.16 -13.37 -26.70
N ALA A 98 -9.26 -14.06 -26.97
CA ALA A 98 -10.41 -13.55 -27.71
C ALA A 98 -11.38 -12.71 -26.86
N HIS A 99 -11.20 -12.65 -25.54
CA HIS A 99 -12.05 -11.87 -24.65
C HIS A 99 -11.87 -10.37 -24.92
N VAL A 100 -12.98 -9.63 -24.98
CA VAL A 100 -13.00 -8.20 -25.33
C VAL A 100 -12.11 -7.35 -24.41
N ASP A 101 -12.08 -7.70 -23.12
CA ASP A 101 -11.31 -6.97 -22.08
C ASP A 101 -9.83 -7.43 -21.98
N PHE A 102 -9.44 -8.51 -22.67
CA PHE A 102 -8.10 -9.09 -22.52
C PHE A 102 -6.99 -8.12 -22.88
N ARG A 103 -7.15 -7.36 -23.97
CA ARG A 103 -6.14 -6.42 -24.45
C ARG A 103 -5.93 -5.28 -23.46
N ASP A 104 -7.02 -4.67 -22.99
CA ASP A 104 -6.94 -3.53 -22.06
C ASP A 104 -6.45 -3.98 -20.68
N CYS A 105 -6.90 -5.14 -20.17
CA CYS A 105 -6.34 -5.71 -18.94
C CYS A 105 -4.84 -5.99 -19.05
N ARG A 106 -4.35 -6.50 -20.19
CA ARG A 106 -2.93 -6.77 -20.41
C ARG A 106 -2.11 -5.48 -20.49
N ALA A 107 -2.64 -4.45 -21.14
CA ALA A 107 -2.00 -3.13 -21.18
C ALA A 107 -1.96 -2.50 -19.78
N ALA A 108 -3.07 -2.53 -19.05
CA ALA A 108 -3.16 -2.05 -17.67
C ALA A 108 -2.18 -2.80 -16.76
N LEU A 109 -2.06 -4.12 -16.94
CA LEU A 109 -1.12 -4.94 -16.18
C LEU A 109 0.34 -4.53 -16.45
N ALA A 110 0.70 -4.23 -17.70
CA ALA A 110 2.03 -3.75 -18.04
C ALA A 110 2.30 -2.40 -17.37
N ASP A 111 1.37 -1.46 -17.45
CA ASP A 111 1.48 -0.13 -16.87
C ASP A 111 1.63 -0.15 -15.34
N VAL A 112 0.78 -0.90 -14.63
CA VAL A 112 0.90 -1.01 -13.17
C VAL A 112 2.16 -1.76 -12.76
N SER A 113 2.62 -2.75 -13.55
CA SER A 113 3.84 -3.49 -13.25
C SER A 113 5.08 -2.60 -13.35
N GLU A 114 5.12 -1.71 -14.34
CA GLU A 114 6.16 -0.69 -14.48
C GLU A 114 6.17 0.24 -13.26
N VAL A 115 5.02 0.82 -12.90
CA VAL A 115 4.89 1.72 -11.74
C VAL A 115 5.31 1.02 -10.45
N VAL A 116 4.82 -0.21 -10.23
CA VAL A 116 5.18 -1.03 -9.07
C VAL A 116 6.68 -1.30 -9.01
N SER A 117 7.31 -1.59 -10.15
CA SER A 117 8.75 -1.81 -10.22
C SER A 117 9.54 -0.56 -9.80
N GLN A 118 9.13 0.61 -10.29
CA GLN A 118 9.74 1.90 -9.91
C GLN A 118 9.54 2.27 -8.44
N LEU A 119 8.43 1.84 -7.82
CA LEU A 119 8.09 2.12 -6.42
C LEU A 119 8.61 1.06 -5.44
N HIS A 120 9.10 -0.08 -5.93
CA HIS A 120 9.44 -1.23 -5.10
C HIS A 120 10.48 -0.89 -4.02
N GLY A 121 11.51 -0.10 -4.37
CA GLY A 121 12.53 0.34 -3.42
C GLY A 121 11.96 1.21 -2.29
N SER A 122 11.10 2.17 -2.61
CA SER A 122 10.43 3.02 -1.61
C SER A 122 9.51 2.19 -0.71
N MET A 123 8.78 1.23 -1.28
CA MET A 123 7.90 0.34 -0.54
C MET A 123 8.66 -0.50 0.50
N ILE A 124 9.76 -1.15 0.10
CA ILE A 124 10.60 -1.94 1.02
C ILE A 124 11.13 -1.07 2.16
N LYS A 125 11.62 0.14 1.85
CA LYS A 125 12.13 1.08 2.86
C LYS A 125 11.04 1.45 3.87
N MET A 126 9.83 1.75 3.39
CA MET A 126 8.70 2.11 4.24
C MET A 126 8.23 0.94 5.11
N GLU A 127 8.08 -0.26 4.55
CA GLU A 127 7.70 -1.45 5.32
C GLU A 127 8.71 -1.79 6.41
N ASN A 128 9.99 -1.67 6.08
CA ASN A 128 11.05 -1.91 7.04
C ASN A 128 11.04 -0.83 8.15
N PHE A 129 10.86 0.43 7.79
CA PHE A 129 10.73 1.53 8.74
C PHE A 129 9.56 1.31 9.70
N GLN A 130 8.40 0.91 9.16
CA GLN A 130 7.21 0.57 9.95
C GLN A 130 7.50 -0.55 10.96
N LYS A 131 8.15 -1.63 10.53
CA LYS A 131 8.53 -2.75 11.41
C LYS A 131 9.44 -2.30 12.55
N LEU A 132 10.43 -1.45 12.24
CA LEU A 132 11.34 -0.91 13.26
C LEU A 132 10.61 -0.01 14.26
N LEU A 133 9.63 0.80 13.81
CA LEU A 133 8.82 1.61 14.70
C LEU A 133 7.95 0.76 15.63
N GLU A 134 7.31 -0.29 15.11
CA GLU A 134 6.53 -1.22 15.92
C GLU A 134 7.41 -1.94 16.95
N LEU A 135 8.60 -2.41 16.55
CA LEU A 135 9.55 -3.02 17.47
C LEU A 135 10.00 -2.07 18.57
N MET A 136 10.25 -0.81 18.24
CA MET A 136 10.64 0.20 19.22
C MET A 136 9.53 0.47 20.25
N LYS A 137 8.25 0.36 19.85
CA LYS A 137 7.10 0.47 20.78
C LYS A 137 6.98 -0.75 21.69
N ASP A 138 7.30 -1.94 21.18
CA ASP A 138 7.19 -3.21 21.93
C ASP A 138 8.40 -3.43 22.89
N LEU A 139 9.55 -2.81 22.62
CA LEU A 139 10.79 -2.97 23.40
C LEU A 139 11.00 -1.80 24.37
N ILE A 140 10.63 -1.99 25.64
CA ILE A 140 10.85 -0.98 26.70
C ILE A 140 12.35 -0.80 26.94
N GLY A 141 12.85 0.44 26.84
CA GLY A 141 14.23 0.81 27.18
C GLY A 141 15.26 0.71 26.05
N ILE A 142 14.83 0.45 24.80
CA ILE A 142 15.73 0.48 23.62
C ILE A 142 15.46 1.73 22.79
N ASP A 143 16.33 2.72 22.93
CA ASP A 143 16.36 3.89 22.05
C ASP A 143 17.19 3.61 20.78
N ASN A 144 16.92 4.37 19.70
CA ASN A 144 17.68 4.36 18.44
C ASN A 144 17.55 3.11 17.55
N LEU A 145 16.48 2.31 17.70
CA LEU A 145 16.23 1.16 16.83
C LEU A 145 16.03 1.56 15.36
N VAL A 146 15.47 2.74 15.13
CA VAL A 146 15.17 3.30 13.81
C VAL A 146 16.37 4.11 13.31
N THR A 147 17.30 3.43 12.65
CA THR A 147 18.50 4.04 12.05
C THR A 147 18.48 3.86 10.53
N PRO A 148 18.90 4.85 9.72
CA PRO A 148 18.97 4.70 8.27
C PRO A 148 19.82 3.47 7.89
N GLY A 149 19.25 2.59 7.06
CA GLY A 149 19.94 1.38 6.57
C GLY A 149 19.79 0.12 7.41
N ARG A 150 19.21 0.19 8.62
CA ARG A 150 18.93 -1.01 9.43
C ARG A 150 17.79 -1.82 8.82
N VAL A 151 17.93 -3.14 8.71
CA VAL A 151 16.88 -4.04 8.20
C VAL A 151 16.38 -4.94 9.32
N SER A 152 15.07 -4.95 9.58
CA SER A 152 14.44 -5.87 10.53
C SER A 152 14.57 -7.32 10.06
N SER A 153 14.95 -8.24 10.94
CA SER A 153 15.10 -9.66 10.61
C SER A 153 13.79 -10.43 10.87
N ARG A 154 13.59 -11.58 10.22
CA ARG A 154 12.39 -12.44 10.43
C ARG A 154 12.21 -12.92 11.87
N ARG A 155 13.28 -12.89 12.68
CA ARG A 155 13.28 -13.27 14.11
C ARG A 155 12.75 -12.15 15.00
N ASP A 156 12.69 -10.93 14.50
CA ASP A 156 12.23 -9.76 15.24
C ASP A 156 10.70 -9.57 15.09
N ARG A 157 9.92 -10.68 14.98
CA ARG A 157 8.46 -10.61 14.80
C ARG A 157 7.73 -10.60 16.13
N THR A 158 7.02 -9.51 16.44
CA THR A 158 6.20 -9.44 17.66
C THR A 158 4.79 -10.00 17.42
N PRO A 159 4.07 -10.46 18.47
CA PRO A 159 2.68 -10.91 18.34
C PRO A 159 1.75 -9.83 17.78
N SER A 160 2.04 -8.55 18.06
CA SER A 160 1.39 -7.36 17.51
C SER A 160 1.54 -7.29 15.98
N GLN A 161 2.75 -7.52 15.47
CA GLN A 161 3.04 -7.59 14.04
C GLN A 161 2.31 -8.74 13.34
N MET A 162 2.14 -9.88 14.01
CA MET A 162 1.45 -11.04 13.43
C MET A 162 -0.06 -10.78 13.27
N ARG A 163 -0.71 -10.07 14.20
CA ARG A 163 -2.11 -9.64 14.08
C ARG A 163 -2.31 -8.55 13.03
N GLN A 164 -1.39 -7.58 12.96
CA GLN A 164 -1.44 -6.53 11.95
C GLN A 164 -1.27 -7.12 10.55
N TYR A 165 -0.30 -8.02 10.32
CA TYR A 165 -0.14 -8.74 9.05
C TYR A 165 -1.37 -9.61 8.69
N SER A 166 -2.01 -10.24 9.67
CA SER A 166 -3.23 -11.04 9.44
C SER A 166 -4.44 -10.17 9.08
N LEU A 167 -4.58 -8.98 9.67
CA LEU A 167 -5.60 -8.00 9.27
C LEU A 167 -5.26 -7.38 7.90
N TYR A 168 -3.98 -7.17 7.62
CA TYR A 168 -3.45 -6.69 6.34
C TYR A 168 -3.72 -7.65 5.18
N SER A 169 -3.57 -8.96 5.39
CA SER A 169 -3.89 -9.98 4.38
C SER A 169 -5.40 -10.28 4.29
N ALA A 170 -6.20 -9.84 5.26
CA ALA A 170 -7.66 -10.02 5.25
C ALA A 170 -8.40 -8.81 4.64
N LEU A 171 -7.74 -7.65 4.54
CA LEU A 171 -8.25 -6.42 3.91
C LEU A 171 -7.67 -6.18 2.50
N LEU A 172 -6.70 -7.00 2.08
CA LEU A 172 -6.24 -7.20 0.69
C LEU A 172 -6.92 -8.45 0.11
#